data_AF-A0A354GSE0-F1
#
_entry.id   AF-A0A354GSE0-F1
#
_cell.length_a   1.000
_cell.length_b   1.000
_cell.length_c   1.000
_cell.angle_alpha   90.00
_cell.angle_beta   90.00
_cell.angle_gamma   90.00
#
_symmetry.space_group_name_H-M   'P 1'
#
loop_
_entity.id
_entity.type
_entity.pdbx_description
1 polymer ?
#
loop_
_entity_poly.entity_id
_entity_poly.type
_entity_poly.pdbx_seq_one_letter_code
_entity_poly.pdbx_strand_id
1 'polypeptide(L)'
;MPLFIDRLPFSFWVDQTRTPPTTHWAVVLPVIVRDPNLPAPPPNAPVQQWVLDTGNRSAAFAWRRHLIDAGLDPDAHLSPGGMTITSAVGGKTAVPIRLAELWLVSNVPSTPKAVWRMQLYPGIPFHDVTTLPDPQFHRPLIGLYTLRMAGLRVEIDFAADVVSVWTP
;
A
#
# COMPACT_ATOMS: atom_id res chain seq x y z
N MET A 1 1.36 -22.61 -10.73
CA MET A 1 0.81 -21.39 -10.11
C MET A 1 1.30 -20.21 -10.91
N PRO A 2 0.42 -19.35 -11.46
CA PRO A 2 0.87 -18.19 -12.22
C PRO A 2 1.45 -17.14 -11.25
N LEU A 3 2.72 -16.83 -11.46
CA LEU A 3 3.44 -15.79 -10.74
C LEU A 3 2.88 -14.42 -11.14
N PHE A 4 2.68 -13.53 -10.15
CA PHE A 4 2.13 -12.21 -10.38
C PHE A 4 3.16 -11.10 -10.11
N ILE A 5 3.91 -11.22 -9.02
CA ILE A 5 5.14 -10.47 -8.77
C ILE A 5 6.29 -11.49 -8.69
N ASP A 6 7.28 -11.32 -9.55
CA ASP A 6 8.49 -12.14 -9.62
C ASP A 6 9.66 -11.40 -8.98
N ARG A 7 10.13 -11.89 -7.83
CA ARG A 7 11.40 -11.50 -7.20
C ARG A 7 11.66 -9.99 -7.17
N LEU A 8 10.68 -9.23 -6.72
CA LEU A 8 10.81 -7.78 -6.60
C LEU A 8 11.75 -7.45 -5.42
N PRO A 9 12.82 -6.65 -5.62
CA PRO A 9 13.81 -6.41 -4.59
C PRO A 9 13.25 -5.56 -3.43
N PHE A 10 13.81 -5.76 -2.24
CA PHE A 10 13.53 -4.89 -1.10
C PHE A 10 13.98 -3.45 -1.39
N SER A 11 13.23 -2.50 -0.84
CA SER A 11 13.59 -1.09 -0.81
C SER A 11 14.38 -0.81 0.47
N PHE A 12 15.43 0.02 0.38
CA PHE A 12 16.15 0.47 1.56
C PHE A 12 16.42 1.98 1.52
N TRP A 13 16.59 2.57 2.69
CA TRP A 13 17.04 3.96 2.84
C TRP A 13 17.86 4.11 4.13
N VAL A 14 18.65 5.19 4.20
CA VAL A 14 19.47 5.51 5.38
C VAL A 14 18.88 6.69 6.11
N ASP A 15 18.49 6.48 7.37
CA ASP A 15 18.06 7.52 8.30
C ASP A 15 19.28 8.25 8.87
N GLN A 16 19.54 9.44 8.33
CA GLN A 16 20.62 10.33 8.76
C GLN A 16 20.29 11.10 10.05
N THR A 17 19.05 11.03 10.56
CA THR A 17 18.63 11.71 11.79
C THR A 17 19.04 10.95 13.06
N ARG A 18 19.52 9.72 12.92
CA ARG A 18 20.00 8.86 14.01
C ARG A 18 21.52 8.95 14.15
N THR A 19 22.01 8.70 15.35
CA THR A 19 23.45 8.62 15.64
C THR A 19 23.75 7.29 16.33
N PRO A 20 24.42 6.33 15.65
CA PRO A 20 24.84 6.37 14.24
C PRO A 20 23.65 6.33 13.26
N PRO A 21 23.84 6.73 11.98
CA PRO A 21 22.82 6.57 10.95
C PRO A 21 22.32 5.13 10.85
N THR A 22 21.02 4.94 10.61
CA THR A 22 20.39 3.61 10.60
C THR A 22 19.89 3.27 9.20
N THR A 23 20.17 2.06 8.72
CA THR A 23 19.59 1.57 7.46
C THR A 23 18.25 0.91 7.74
N HIS A 24 17.23 1.31 7.00
CA HIS A 24 15.89 0.74 7.05
C HIS A 24 15.61 -0.05 5.77
N TRP A 25 14.92 -1.18 5.92
CA TRP A 25 14.51 -2.06 4.83
C TRP A 25 12.99 -2.18 4.82
N ALA A 26 12.40 -2.23 3.63
CA ALA A 26 10.98 -2.40 3.43
C ALA A 26 10.68 -3.24 2.19
N VAL A 27 9.68 -4.09 2.31
CA VAL A 27 9.07 -4.76 1.16
C VAL A 27 8.07 -3.78 0.55
N VAL A 28 8.24 -3.44 -0.73
CA VAL A 28 7.42 -2.43 -1.41
C VAL A 28 6.73 -3.06 -2.60
N LEU A 29 5.42 -2.87 -2.71
CA LEU A 29 4.59 -3.40 -3.78
C LEU A 29 4.12 -2.26 -4.69
N PRO A 30 4.13 -2.46 -6.03
CA PRO A 30 3.60 -1.48 -6.97
C PRO A 30 2.07 -1.56 -7.00
N VAL A 31 1.41 -0.46 -6.62
CA VAL A 31 -0.04 -0.42 -6.43
C VAL A 31 -0.64 0.79 -7.12
N ILE A 32 -1.75 0.58 -7.81
CA ILE A 32 -2.63 1.64 -8.31
C ILE A 32 -3.80 1.79 -7.32
N VAL A 33 -4.11 3.02 -6.93
CA VAL A 33 -5.22 3.35 -6.03
C VAL A 33 -6.36 3.96 -6.83
N ARG A 34 -7.59 3.44 -6.70
CA ARG A 34 -8.72 3.87 -7.52
C ARG A 34 -10.07 3.82 -6.83
N ASP A 35 -11.03 4.57 -7.39
CA ASP A 35 -12.44 4.43 -7.04
C ASP A 35 -12.95 3.01 -7.36
N PRO A 36 -13.83 2.44 -6.51
CA PRO A 36 -14.27 1.04 -6.62
C PRO A 36 -15.14 0.74 -7.85
N ASN A 37 -15.69 1.77 -8.50
CA ASN A 37 -16.63 1.60 -9.62
C ASN A 37 -15.94 1.48 -10.98
N LEU A 38 -14.60 1.49 -11.04
CA LEU A 38 -13.86 1.36 -12.29
C LEU A 38 -13.63 -0.11 -12.66
N PRO A 39 -13.93 -0.54 -13.91
CA PRO A 39 -13.75 -1.93 -14.34
C PRO A 39 -12.30 -2.25 -14.73
N ALA A 40 -11.50 -1.25 -15.11
CA ALA A 40 -10.09 -1.38 -15.49
C ALA A 40 -9.30 -0.12 -15.04
N PRO A 41 -7.96 -0.18 -14.89
CA PRO A 41 -7.20 1.02 -14.56
C PRO A 41 -7.05 1.87 -15.83
N PRO A 42 -7.13 3.21 -15.73
CA PRO A 42 -6.86 4.04 -16.90
C PRO A 42 -5.40 3.85 -17.37
N PRO A 43 -5.10 4.00 -18.67
CA PRO A 43 -3.77 3.70 -19.24
C PRO A 43 -2.60 4.41 -18.55
N ASN A 44 -2.85 5.60 -18.01
CA ASN A 44 -1.87 6.46 -17.35
C ASN A 44 -2.08 6.52 -15.83
N ALA A 45 -2.59 5.44 -15.23
CA ALA A 45 -2.77 5.41 -13.79
C ALA A 45 -1.42 5.52 -13.05
N PRO A 46 -1.30 6.43 -12.06
CA PRO A 46 -0.08 6.55 -11.28
C PRO A 46 0.11 5.26 -10.46
N VAL A 47 1.28 4.65 -10.61
CA VAL A 47 1.71 3.52 -9.79
C VAL A 47 2.44 4.08 -8.59
N GLN A 48 1.96 3.72 -7.40
CA GLN A 48 2.54 4.11 -6.13
C GLN A 48 3.30 2.93 -5.51
N GLN A 49 4.26 3.27 -4.66
CA GLN A 49 5.03 2.32 -3.87
C GLN A 49 4.39 2.17 -2.48
N TRP A 50 3.76 1.02 -2.25
CA TRP A 50 3.08 0.70 -1.00
C TRP A 50 3.91 -0.28 -0.18
N VAL A 51 4.21 0.04 1.07
CA VAL A 51 4.98 -0.83 1.96
C VAL A 51 4.08 -1.96 2.44
N LEU A 52 4.54 -3.20 2.27
CA LEU A 52 3.89 -4.37 2.86
C LEU A 52 4.07 -4.34 4.37
N ASP A 53 2.96 -4.21 5.08
CA ASP A 53 2.92 -4.19 6.54
C ASP A 53 2.38 -5.54 7.06
N THR A 54 3.23 -6.24 7.81
CA THR A 54 2.90 -7.54 8.43
C THR A 54 2.36 -7.40 9.84
N GLY A 55 2.51 -6.23 10.48
CA GLY A 55 2.06 -5.94 11.84
C GLY A 55 0.72 -5.21 11.89
N ASN A 56 0.37 -4.49 10.84
CA ASN A 56 -0.90 -3.77 10.76
C ASN A 56 -2.08 -4.73 10.49
N ARG A 57 -3.13 -4.55 11.28
CA ARG A 57 -4.38 -5.31 11.16
C ARG A 57 -5.37 -4.66 10.19
N SER A 58 -5.11 -3.41 9.75
CA SER A 58 -5.91 -2.77 8.70
C SER A 58 -5.53 -3.32 7.33
N ALA A 59 -6.48 -3.23 6.40
CA ALA A 59 -6.27 -3.68 5.03
C ALA A 59 -5.28 -2.75 4.27
N ALA A 60 -5.35 -1.45 4.56
CA ALA A 60 -4.54 -0.41 3.95
C ALA A 60 -4.43 0.77 4.91
N PHE A 61 -3.44 1.64 4.71
CA PHE A 61 -3.36 2.93 5.36
C PHE A 61 -2.61 3.92 4.47
N ALA A 62 -3.04 5.18 4.46
CA ALA A 62 -2.41 6.21 3.65
C ALA A 62 -2.35 7.56 4.37
N TRP A 63 -1.81 8.56 3.68
CA TRP A 63 -1.88 9.96 4.06
C TRP A 63 -2.67 10.67 2.98
N ARG A 64 -3.29 11.80 3.34
CA ARG A 64 -4.07 12.63 2.41
C ARG A 64 -3.36 12.82 1.07
N ARG A 65 -2.05 13.10 1.10
CA ARG A 65 -1.22 13.29 -0.10
C ARG A 65 -1.23 12.09 -1.04
N HIS A 66 -1.16 10.86 -0.54
CA HIS A 66 -1.15 9.67 -1.40
C HIS A 66 -2.46 9.50 -2.17
N LEU A 67 -3.59 9.92 -1.60
CA LEU A 67 -4.87 9.93 -2.31
C LEU A 67 -4.84 10.98 -3.44
N ILE A 68 -4.32 12.18 -3.15
CA ILE A 68 -4.15 13.25 -4.15
C ILE A 68 -3.21 12.80 -5.28
N ASP A 69 -2.08 12.20 -4.96
CA ASP A 69 -1.11 11.69 -5.94
C ASP A 69 -1.67 10.51 -6.75
N ALA A 70 -2.70 9.82 -6.24
CA ALA A 70 -3.47 8.83 -7.00
C ALA A 70 -4.49 9.45 -7.96
N GLY A 71 -4.70 10.77 -7.88
CA GLY A 71 -5.77 11.48 -8.57
C GLY A 71 -7.14 11.28 -7.92
N LEU A 72 -7.20 10.94 -6.63
CA LEU A 72 -8.44 10.84 -5.86
C LEU A 72 -8.62 12.11 -5.01
N ASP A 73 -9.83 12.65 -5.01
CA ASP A 73 -10.25 13.63 -4.01
C ASP A 73 -10.40 12.92 -2.65
N PRO A 74 -9.63 13.28 -1.60
CA PRO A 74 -9.71 12.68 -0.28
C PRO A 74 -11.08 12.87 0.40
N ASP A 75 -11.80 13.95 0.07
CA ASP A 75 -13.04 14.33 0.75
C ASP A 75 -14.30 13.78 0.05
N ALA A 76 -14.14 13.28 -1.18
CA ALA A 76 -15.20 12.60 -1.91
C ALA A 76 -15.42 11.18 -1.38
N HIS A 77 -16.64 10.64 -1.49
CA HIS A 77 -16.97 9.23 -1.17
C HIS A 77 -16.34 8.72 0.14
N LEU A 78 -16.48 9.50 1.23
CA LEU A 78 -16.07 9.06 2.55
C LEU A 78 -17.01 7.97 3.07
N SER A 79 -16.44 6.95 3.68
CA SER A 79 -17.23 5.93 4.39
C SER A 79 -17.90 6.56 5.61
N PRO A 80 -19.18 6.26 5.89
CA PRO A 80 -19.82 6.68 7.12
C PRO A 80 -19.16 5.98 8.32
N GLY A 81 -18.62 6.77 9.24
CA GLY A 81 -17.82 6.28 10.36
C GLY A 81 -16.33 6.26 10.02
N GLY A 82 -15.54 6.92 10.87
CA GLY A 82 -14.07 6.87 10.77
C GLY A 82 -13.51 5.55 11.31
N MET A 83 -12.20 5.37 11.15
CA MET A 83 -11.44 4.31 11.82
C MET A 83 -10.62 4.92 12.97
N THR A 84 -10.46 4.21 14.08
CA THR A 84 -9.46 4.60 15.07
C THR A 84 -8.18 3.83 14.82
N ILE A 85 -7.10 4.53 14.49
CA ILE A 85 -5.76 3.96 14.42
C ILE A 85 -5.07 4.10 15.77
N THR A 86 -4.28 3.11 16.16
CA THR A 86 -3.41 3.17 17.34
C THR A 86 -1.98 3.25 16.86
N SER A 87 -1.27 4.32 17.22
CA SER A 87 0.14 4.49 16.90
C SER A 87 1.01 3.54 17.72
N ALA A 88 2.27 3.35 17.29
CA ALA A 88 3.23 2.51 18.00
C ALA A 88 3.50 2.98 19.45
N VAL A 89 3.26 4.25 19.76
CA VAL A 89 3.39 4.83 21.12
C VAL A 89 2.08 4.80 21.92
N GLY A 90 1.06 4.09 21.43
CA GLY A 90 -0.23 3.90 22.11
C GLY A 90 -1.23 5.05 21.93
N GLY A 91 -0.89 6.08 21.16
CA GLY A 91 -1.82 7.17 20.85
C GLY A 91 -2.94 6.69 19.93
N LYS A 92 -4.19 7.06 20.22
CA LYS A 92 -5.34 6.73 19.39
C LYS A 92 -5.80 7.97 18.63
N THR A 93 -6.01 7.81 17.33
CA THR A 93 -6.44 8.89 16.46
C THR A 93 -7.58 8.39 15.59
N ALA A 94 -8.70 9.12 15.58
CA ALA A 94 -9.77 8.88 14.62
C ALA A 94 -9.35 9.44 13.26
N VAL A 95 -9.48 8.64 12.22
CA VAL A 95 -9.14 8.99 10.84
C VAL A 95 -10.31 8.75 9.90
N PRO A 96 -10.48 9.61 8.88
CA PRO A 96 -11.45 9.36 7.82
C PRO A 96 -11.08 8.12 7.01
N ILE A 97 -12.09 7.57 6.32
CA ILE A 97 -11.92 6.44 5.41
C ILE A 97 -12.43 6.86 4.03
N ARG A 98 -11.54 6.85 3.04
CA ARG A 98 -11.91 7.06 1.63
C ARG A 98 -12.30 5.73 0.99
N LEU A 99 -13.49 5.63 0.41
CA LEU A 99 -13.90 4.43 -0.35
C LEU A 99 -12.98 4.28 -1.57
N ALA A 100 -12.09 3.30 -1.58
CA ALA A 100 -11.13 3.09 -2.66
C ALA A 100 -10.64 1.65 -2.64
N GLU A 101 -10.03 1.24 -3.74
CA GLU A 101 -9.46 -0.10 -3.92
C GLU A 101 -7.98 -0.02 -4.30
N LEU A 102 -7.28 -1.12 -4.08
CA LEU A 102 -5.88 -1.29 -4.44
C LEU A 102 -5.75 -2.30 -5.56
N TRP A 103 -4.96 -1.95 -6.56
CA TRP A 103 -4.74 -2.77 -7.74
C TRP A 103 -3.26 -3.05 -7.81
N LEU A 104 -2.87 -4.29 -7.50
CA LEU A 104 -1.48 -4.71 -7.52
C LEU A 104 -1.02 -4.81 -8.98
N VAL A 105 0.14 -4.25 -9.31
CA VAL A 105 0.68 -4.26 -10.69
C VAL A 105 1.70 -5.39 -10.83
N SER A 106 1.55 -6.22 -11.85
CA SER A 106 2.52 -7.27 -12.16
C SER A 106 3.83 -6.69 -12.71
N ASN A 107 4.97 -7.28 -12.33
CA ASN A 107 6.27 -7.04 -12.95
C ASN A 107 6.71 -8.18 -13.88
N VAL A 108 5.85 -9.16 -14.16
CA VAL A 108 6.18 -10.34 -14.98
C VAL A 108 6.16 -9.94 -16.47
N PRO A 109 7.28 -10.08 -17.22
CA PRO A 109 7.40 -9.57 -18.59
C PRO A 109 6.39 -10.15 -19.59
N SER A 110 5.94 -11.38 -19.39
CA SER A 110 5.03 -12.08 -20.28
C SER A 110 3.55 -11.73 -20.07
N THR A 111 3.23 -10.92 -19.05
CA THR A 111 1.83 -10.57 -18.73
C THR A 111 1.61 -9.08 -19.00
N PRO A 112 0.77 -8.69 -19.98
CA PRO A 112 0.53 -7.27 -20.28
C PRO A 112 -0.02 -6.56 -19.04
N LYS A 113 0.76 -5.63 -18.45
CA LYS A 113 0.47 -4.83 -17.22
C LYS A 113 -0.71 -5.38 -16.40
N ALA A 114 -0.60 -6.65 -16.01
CA ALA A 114 -1.73 -7.30 -15.37
C ALA A 114 -1.92 -6.63 -14.01
N VAL A 115 -3.18 -6.44 -13.66
CA VAL A 115 -3.58 -5.84 -12.41
C VAL A 115 -4.39 -6.84 -11.61
N TRP A 116 -4.09 -6.95 -10.33
CA TRP A 116 -4.88 -7.76 -9.41
C TRP A 116 -5.68 -6.82 -8.53
N ARG A 117 -7.00 -6.79 -8.74
CA ARG A 117 -7.92 -5.96 -7.98
C ARG A 117 -8.09 -6.53 -6.56
N MET A 118 -7.81 -5.71 -5.57
CA MET A 118 -7.99 -6.00 -4.15
C MET A 118 -9.04 -5.06 -3.58
N GLN A 119 -10.20 -5.62 -3.25
CA GLN A 119 -11.28 -4.88 -2.61
C GLN A 119 -10.90 -4.57 -1.17
N LEU A 120 -11.08 -3.32 -0.76
CA LEU A 120 -10.88 -2.90 0.61
C LEU A 120 -12.24 -2.65 1.25
N TYR A 121 -12.46 -3.21 2.43
CA TYR A 121 -13.61 -2.89 3.26
C TYR A 121 -13.12 -2.35 4.62
N PRO A 122 -13.60 -1.18 5.07
CA PRO A 122 -14.52 -0.25 4.39
C PRO A 122 -13.87 0.66 3.33
N GLY A 123 -12.54 0.64 3.15
CA GLY A 123 -11.81 1.52 2.23
C GLY A 123 -10.39 1.77 2.70
N ILE A 124 -9.81 2.92 2.34
CA ILE A 124 -8.47 3.34 2.78
C ILE A 124 -8.62 4.35 3.93
N PRO A 125 -8.34 3.96 5.19
CA PRO A 125 -8.15 4.93 6.26
C PRO A 125 -6.92 5.79 5.95
N PHE A 126 -7.02 7.10 6.18
CA PHE A 126 -5.90 7.99 5.90
C PHE A 126 -5.67 9.05 6.97
N HIS A 127 -4.40 9.35 7.23
CA HIS A 127 -4.05 10.48 8.08
C HIS A 127 -4.32 11.79 7.34
N ASP A 128 -5.25 12.58 7.88
CA ASP A 128 -5.69 13.83 7.27
C ASP A 128 -4.83 15.00 7.76
N VAL A 129 -3.65 15.15 7.16
CA VAL A 129 -2.73 16.26 7.41
C VAL A 129 -2.41 16.99 6.12
N THR A 130 -2.30 18.31 6.23
CA THR A 130 -1.99 19.20 5.10
C THR A 130 -0.50 19.32 4.82
N THR A 131 0.34 19.14 5.85
CA THR A 131 1.80 19.19 5.70
C THR A 131 2.30 17.83 5.22
N LEU A 132 3.16 17.85 4.19
CA LEU A 132 3.80 16.64 3.68
C LEU A 132 4.73 16.08 4.77
N PRO A 133 4.44 14.89 5.32
CA PRO A 133 5.37 14.25 6.23
C PRO A 133 6.62 13.80 5.47
N ASP A 134 7.70 13.46 6.17
CA ASP A 134 8.88 12.85 5.53
C ASP A 134 8.44 11.63 4.69
N PRO A 135 8.68 11.63 3.36
CA PRO A 135 8.16 10.62 2.47
C PRO A 135 8.75 9.23 2.72
N GLN A 136 9.92 9.12 3.38
CA GLN A 136 10.51 7.83 3.73
C GLN A 136 9.81 7.20 4.94
N PHE A 137 9.43 8.01 5.93
CA PHE A 137 8.76 7.52 7.15
C PHE A 137 7.24 7.42 7.03
N HIS A 138 6.66 8.02 6.00
CA HIS A 138 5.21 8.12 5.83
C HIS A 138 4.83 7.60 4.45
N ARG A 139 5.22 6.36 4.16
CA ARG A 139 4.85 5.65 2.93
C ARG A 139 3.49 4.97 3.13
N PRO A 140 2.63 4.89 2.10
CA PRO A 140 1.36 4.19 2.25
C PRO A 140 1.59 2.70 2.53
N LEU A 141 0.71 2.10 3.32
CA LEU A 141 0.87 0.75 3.85
C LEU A 141 -0.22 -0.16 3.29
N ILE A 142 0.16 -1.35 2.84
CA ILE A 142 -0.76 -2.43 2.49
C ILE A 142 -0.58 -3.57 3.47
N GLY A 143 -1.67 -3.97 4.13
CA GLY A 143 -1.61 -5.07 5.09
C GLY A 143 -1.47 -6.43 4.40
N LEU A 144 -0.67 -7.32 4.96
CA LEU A 144 -0.55 -8.71 4.47
C LEU A 144 -1.92 -9.42 4.42
N TYR A 145 -2.83 -9.06 5.32
CA TYR A 145 -4.22 -9.54 5.33
C TYR A 145 -4.94 -9.27 4.01
N THR A 146 -4.74 -8.11 3.39
CA THR A 146 -5.39 -7.73 2.11
C THR A 146 -4.99 -8.65 0.98
N LEU A 147 -3.70 -8.97 0.88
CA LEU A 147 -3.17 -9.90 -0.11
C LEU A 147 -3.80 -11.29 0.07
N ARG A 148 -3.88 -11.76 1.33
CA ARG A 148 -4.50 -13.05 1.66
C ARG A 148 -6.00 -13.09 1.32
N MET A 149 -6.73 -12.03 1.63
CA MET A 149 -8.16 -11.92 1.29
C MET A 149 -8.40 -11.86 -0.22
N ALA A 150 -7.47 -11.28 -0.97
CA ALA A 150 -7.46 -11.31 -2.43
C ALA A 150 -7.02 -12.66 -3.01
N GLY A 151 -6.82 -13.67 -2.17
CA GLY A 151 -6.41 -15.02 -2.56
C GLY A 151 -4.93 -15.15 -2.91
N LEU A 152 -4.10 -14.12 -2.69
CA LEU A 152 -2.69 -14.13 -3.05
C LEU A 152 -1.83 -14.82 -1.99
N ARG A 153 -0.75 -15.45 -2.46
CA ARG A 153 0.34 -15.95 -1.62
C ARG A 153 1.54 -15.02 -1.74
N VAL A 154 2.28 -14.86 -0.64
CA VAL A 154 3.44 -13.98 -0.54
C VAL A 154 4.62 -14.79 0.00
N GLU A 155 5.74 -14.72 -0.70
CA GLU A 155 7.05 -15.21 -0.24
C GLU A 155 7.95 -14.01 0.00
N ILE A 156 8.59 -13.98 1.16
CA ILE A 156 9.60 -13.00 1.50
C ILE A 156 10.89 -13.79 1.69
N ASP A 157 11.79 -13.69 0.71
CA ASP A 157 13.10 -14.34 0.74
C ASP A 157 14.13 -13.34 1.25
N PHE A 158 14.48 -13.46 2.54
CA PHE A 158 15.49 -12.64 3.19
C PHE A 158 16.93 -12.98 2.77
N ALA A 159 17.18 -14.17 2.22
CA ALA A 159 18.52 -14.52 1.75
C ALA A 159 18.81 -13.87 0.39
N ALA A 160 17.77 -13.68 -0.43
CA ALA A 160 17.87 -13.05 -1.74
C ALA A 160 17.37 -11.58 -1.75
N ASP A 161 16.90 -11.04 -0.63
CA ASP A 161 16.32 -9.69 -0.49
C ASP A 161 15.20 -9.39 -1.50
N VAL A 162 14.29 -10.35 -1.70
CA VAL A 162 13.19 -10.24 -2.66
C VAL A 162 11.83 -10.65 -2.11
N VAL A 163 10.78 -10.11 -2.70
CA VAL A 163 9.39 -10.54 -2.50
C VAL A 163 8.80 -11.10 -3.79
N SER A 164 8.07 -12.21 -3.67
CA SER A 164 7.29 -12.79 -4.76
C SER A 164 5.82 -12.90 -4.34
N VAL A 165 4.92 -12.68 -5.29
CA VAL A 165 3.47 -12.79 -5.08
C VAL A 165 2.86 -13.61 -6.20
N TRP A 166 2.02 -14.59 -5.88
CA TRP A 166 1.39 -15.45 -6.88
C TRP A 166 -0.02 -15.84 -6.50
N THR A 167 -0.79 -16.26 -7.51
CA THR A 167 -2.10 -16.86 -7.28
C THR A 167 -1.92 -18.36 -6.97
N PRO A 168 -2.72 -18.91 -6.04
CA PRO A 168 -2.79 -20.35 -5.80
C PRO A 168 -3.11 -21.15 -7.06
#